data_AF-A0A7V6BCY4-F1
#
_entry.id   AF-A0A7V6BCY4-F1
#
_cell.length_a   1.000
_cell.length_b   1.000
_cell.length_c   1.000
_cell.angle_alpha   90.00
_cell.angle_beta   90.00
_cell.angle_gamma   90.00
#
_symmetry.space_group_name_H-M   'P 1'
#
loop_
_entity.id
_entity.type
_entity.pdbx_description
1 polymer ?
#
loop_
_entity_poly.entity_id
_entity_poly.type
_entity_poly.pdbx_seq_one_letter_code
_entity_poly.pdbx_strand_id
1 'polypeptide(L)'
;MSDKFDVVSFLNEEAKGKPMQNTRSDVKNIHTTGTTRPPTREELELKITEAQQKLADLKRAQEELERARAALEEAKRRQVEFQTGRQEIIRELTRGVGILEKSELKARQEAEQLSKTLAGLKDALAKVQAIRDETWTKDNYQVELTKALTSIENARMELNSAKLKWPILTTSSPNVEANSDVSTSSIHPNTIANIKFRELCKLGLAFSWPIAAVILIVAIAFMIIYIYHK
;
A
#
# COMPACT_ATOMS: atom_id res chain seq x y z
N MET A 1 7.75 -10.91 30.97
CA MET A 1 9.15 -10.56 30.64
C MET A 1 9.18 -9.84 29.32
N SER A 2 9.35 -8.51 29.34
CA SER A 2 9.67 -7.73 28.14
C SER A 2 10.35 -6.45 28.62
N ASP A 3 11.66 -6.42 28.37
CA ASP A 3 12.58 -5.35 28.64
C ASP A 3 12.05 -4.03 28.07
N LYS A 4 11.56 -3.19 28.98
CA LYS A 4 11.54 -1.75 28.75
C LYS A 4 12.99 -1.29 28.94
N PHE A 5 13.71 -1.18 27.83
CA PHE A 5 14.99 -0.47 27.80
C PHE A 5 14.74 0.95 28.31
N ASP A 6 15.10 1.19 29.57
CA ASP A 6 15.03 2.48 30.25
C ASP A 6 16.04 3.43 29.62
N VAL A 7 15.60 4.18 28.61
CA VAL A 7 16.35 5.31 28.04
C VAL A 7 16.61 6.39 29.11
N VAL A 8 15.85 6.39 30.20
CA VAL A 8 15.97 7.32 31.33
C VAL A 8 17.10 6.94 32.30
N SER A 9 17.49 5.66 32.38
CA SER A 9 18.61 5.24 33.25
C SER A 9 19.96 5.69 32.69
N PHE A 10 20.12 5.69 31.36
CA PHE A 10 21.34 6.16 30.70
C PHE A 10 21.59 7.67 30.88
N LEU A 11 20.54 8.48 31.00
CA LEU A 11 20.67 9.92 31.28
C LEU A 11 20.99 10.22 32.75
N ASN A 12 20.73 9.28 33.67
CA ASN A 12 20.97 9.47 35.11
C ASN A 12 22.32 8.88 35.57
N GLU A 13 22.87 7.92 34.82
CA GLU A 13 24.16 7.29 35.13
C GLU A 13 25.35 8.20 34.78
N GLU A 14 25.24 8.99 33.69
CA GLU A 14 26.30 9.93 33.29
C GLU A 14 26.38 11.19 34.17
N ALA A 15 25.34 11.46 34.97
CA ALA A 15 25.34 12.51 35.99
C ALA A 15 26.06 12.12 37.29
N LYS A 16 26.48 10.84 37.46
CA LYS A 16 27.09 10.33 38.70
C LYS A 16 28.61 10.15 38.66
N GLY A 17 29.28 10.57 37.58
CA GLY A 17 30.71 10.33 37.35
C GLY A 17 31.67 11.47 37.69
N LYS A 18 31.59 12.08 38.90
CA LYS A 18 32.74 12.57 39.70
C LYS A 18 32.25 13.43 40.89
N PRO A 19 32.53 13.04 42.14
CA PRO A 19 32.40 13.95 43.26
C PRO A 19 33.51 15.00 43.16
N MET A 20 33.16 16.27 42.92
CA MET A 20 34.06 17.37 43.26
C MET A 20 34.09 17.49 44.79
N GLN A 21 35.05 16.77 45.37
CA GLN A 21 35.48 16.93 46.73
C GLN A 21 36.20 18.28 46.85
N ASN A 22 35.56 19.18 47.60
CA ASN A 22 36.16 20.13 48.53
C ASN A 22 37.51 20.77 48.15
N THR A 23 37.48 22.08 47.85
CA THR A 23 38.30 23.06 48.59
C THR A 23 37.51 24.36 48.72
N ARG A 24 36.60 24.41 49.70
CA ARG A 24 36.11 25.67 50.25
C ARG A 24 37.05 26.07 51.39
N SER A 25 38.26 26.47 51.03
CA SER A 25 39.25 27.08 51.92
C SER A 25 40.09 27.98 51.02
N ASP A 26 40.34 29.22 51.45
CA ASP A 26 41.01 30.29 50.72
C ASP A 26 40.12 31.15 49.81
N VAL A 27 39.14 31.83 50.44
CA VAL A 27 39.02 33.28 50.20
C VAL A 27 40.29 33.91 50.77
N LYS A 28 41.40 33.77 50.03
CA LYS A 28 42.61 34.55 50.25
C LYS A 28 42.23 35.96 49.86
N ASN A 29 41.89 36.73 50.89
CA ASN A 29 41.85 38.17 50.92
C ASN A 29 42.98 38.72 50.03
N ILE A 30 42.64 39.13 48.80
CA ILE A 30 43.56 39.89 47.96
C ILE A 30 43.57 41.29 48.57
N HIS A 31 44.38 41.43 49.61
CA HIS A 31 44.86 42.71 50.05
C HIS A 31 45.68 43.28 48.89
N THR A 32 45.03 44.09 48.04
CA THR A 32 45.71 44.94 47.07
C THR A 32 46.38 46.07 47.85
N THR A 33 47.49 45.78 48.52
CA THR A 33 48.37 46.84 49.01
C THR A 33 48.96 47.54 47.79
N GLY A 34 48.87 48.85 47.80
CA GLY A 34 49.04 49.71 46.65
C GLY A 34 50.28 49.43 45.82
N THR A 35 50.08 49.48 44.51
CA THR A 35 51.03 50.11 43.62
C THR A 35 50.22 51.07 42.77
N THR A 36 50.17 52.33 43.21
CA THR A 36 49.70 53.48 42.44
C THR A 36 50.74 53.81 41.36
N ARG A 37 51.20 52.81 40.61
CA ARG A 37 51.96 52.97 39.38
C ARG A 37 50.99 52.66 38.26
N PRO A 38 50.81 53.55 37.27
CA PRO A 38 50.00 53.22 36.11
C PRO A 38 50.54 51.91 35.52
N PRO A 39 49.66 50.95 35.18
CA PRO A 39 50.08 49.70 34.55
C PRO A 39 51.01 50.04 33.38
N THR A 40 52.19 49.44 33.37
CA THR A 40 53.12 49.59 32.24
C THR A 40 52.42 49.05 31.00
N ARG A 41 52.58 49.76 29.89
CA ARG A 41 51.90 49.48 28.60
C ARG A 41 52.03 48.01 28.18
N GLU A 42 53.16 47.38 28.49
CA GLU A 42 53.47 45.98 28.22
C GLU A 42 52.58 44.98 29.00
N GLU A 43 52.26 45.23 30.27
CA GLU A 43 51.36 44.34 31.06
C GLU A 43 49.91 44.42 30.57
N LEU A 44 49.49 45.59 30.10
CA LEU A 44 48.19 45.77 29.44
C LEU A 44 48.13 45.04 28.10
N GLU A 45 49.19 45.13 27.30
CA GLU A 45 49.31 44.40 26.02
C GLU A 45 49.30 42.87 26.23
N LEU A 46 49.98 42.36 27.26
CA LEU A 46 49.91 40.94 27.66
C LEU A 46 48.51 40.50 28.08
N LYS A 47 47.79 41.31 28.88
CA LYS A 47 46.40 41.00 29.27
C LYS A 47 45.43 41.06 28.09
N ILE A 48 45.62 42.00 27.16
CA ILE A 48 44.80 42.11 25.95
C ILE A 48 45.02 40.89 25.05
N THR A 49 46.26 40.46 24.84
CA THR A 49 46.57 39.28 24.03
C THR A 49 46.06 37.99 24.67
N GLU A 50 46.19 37.83 25.99
CA GLU A 50 45.61 36.70 26.73
C GLU A 50 44.07 36.67 26.64
N ALA A 51 43.42 37.83 26.77
CA ALA A 51 41.98 37.96 26.61
C ALA A 51 41.51 37.65 25.18
N GLN A 52 42.25 38.10 24.16
CA GLN A 52 42.00 37.77 22.75
C GLN A 52 42.15 36.26 22.48
N GLN A 53 43.17 35.62 23.05
CA GLN A 53 43.36 34.18 22.94
C GLN A 53 42.20 33.40 23.58
N LYS A 54 41.82 33.77 24.82
CA LYS A 54 40.66 33.17 25.50
C LYS A 54 39.36 33.34 24.72
N LEU A 55 39.17 34.49 24.07
CA LEU A 55 38.00 34.74 23.24
C LEU A 55 38.01 33.87 21.97
N ALA A 56 39.17 33.66 21.36
CA ALA A 56 39.33 32.75 20.23
C ALA A 56 39.04 31.29 20.63
N ASP A 57 39.52 30.85 21.80
CA ASP A 57 39.30 29.50 22.30
C ASP A 57 37.83 29.27 22.70
N LEU A 58 37.19 30.25 23.34
CA LEU A 58 35.75 30.23 23.60
C LEU A 58 34.93 30.16 22.31
N LYS A 59 35.32 30.91 21.27
CA LYS A 59 34.64 30.89 19.98
C LYS A 59 34.75 29.53 19.30
N ARG A 60 35.92 28.88 19.36
CA ARG A 60 36.09 27.50 18.86
C ARG A 60 35.21 26.52 19.63
N ALA A 61 35.21 26.60 20.96
CA ALA A 61 34.38 25.75 21.80
C ALA A 61 32.86 25.96 21.52
N GLN A 62 32.44 27.20 21.24
CA GLN A 62 31.07 27.50 20.84
C GLN A 62 30.71 26.85 19.51
N GLU A 63 31.58 26.93 18.50
CA GLU A 63 31.35 26.31 17.19
C GLU A 63 31.26 24.78 17.28
N GLU A 64 32.13 24.15 18.09
CA GLU A 64 32.06 22.71 18.37
C GLU A 64 30.75 22.33 19.06
N LEU A 65 30.30 23.13 20.04
CA LEU A 65 29.03 22.90 20.71
C LEU A 65 27.83 23.05 19.76
N GLU A 66 27.86 24.03 18.87
CA GLU A 66 26.82 24.23 17.85
C GLU A 66 26.76 23.06 16.88
N ARG A 67 27.93 22.57 16.42
CA ARG A 67 28.03 21.39 15.55
C ARG A 67 27.52 20.13 16.26
N ALA A 68 27.87 19.94 17.53
CA ALA A 68 27.38 18.82 18.34
C ALA A 68 25.85 18.90 18.56
N ARG A 69 25.31 20.10 18.79
CA ARG A 69 23.86 20.32 18.90
C ARG A 69 23.14 19.99 17.60
N ALA A 70 23.66 20.46 16.46
CA ALA A 70 23.08 20.16 15.15
C ALA A 70 23.05 18.65 14.87
N ALA A 71 24.12 17.92 15.20
CA ALA A 71 24.17 16.47 15.06
C ALA A 71 23.14 15.76 15.97
N LEU A 72 22.95 16.24 17.20
CA LEU A 72 22.00 15.67 18.14
C LEU A 72 20.55 15.93 17.70
N GLU A 73 20.24 17.13 17.21
CA GLU A 73 18.92 17.42 16.63
C GLU A 73 18.62 16.57 15.40
N GLU A 74 19.60 16.39 14.51
CA GLU A 74 19.43 15.52 13.35
C GLU A 74 19.21 14.05 13.76
N ALA A 75 19.94 13.55 14.76
CA ALA A 75 19.73 12.21 15.30
C ALA A 75 18.32 12.05 15.91
N LYS A 76 17.85 13.05 16.68
CA LYS A 76 16.48 13.06 17.21
C LYS A 76 15.43 13.05 16.11
N ARG A 77 15.62 13.85 15.06
CA ARG A 77 14.73 13.87 13.90
C ARG A 77 14.65 12.49 13.24
N ARG A 78 15.81 11.88 12.94
CA ARG A 78 15.87 10.53 12.36
C ARG A 78 15.19 9.49 13.24
N GLN A 79 15.33 9.58 14.56
CA GLN A 79 14.67 8.68 15.50
C GLN A 79 13.14 8.79 15.45
N VAL A 80 12.61 10.00 15.37
CA VAL A 80 11.15 10.23 15.24
C VAL A 80 10.64 9.72 13.90
N GLU A 81 11.35 9.98 12.81
CA GLU A 81 11.02 9.48 11.47
C GLU A 81 11.02 7.94 11.45
N PHE A 82 12.04 7.30 12.05
CA PHE A 82 12.11 5.85 12.19
C PHE A 82 10.94 5.28 13.01
N GLN A 83 10.63 5.87 14.17
CA GLN A 83 9.55 5.37 15.02
C GLN A 83 8.19 5.50 14.34
N THR A 84 7.96 6.63 13.66
CA THR A 84 6.73 6.88 12.91
C THR A 84 6.60 5.88 11.75
N GLY A 85 7.64 5.77 10.93
CA GLY A 85 7.66 4.83 9.79
C GLY A 85 7.52 3.37 10.25
N ARG A 86 8.13 2.99 11.37
CA ARG A 86 7.98 1.65 11.94
C ARG A 86 6.54 1.37 12.37
N GLN A 87 5.88 2.32 13.01
CA GLN A 87 4.47 2.15 13.42
C GLN A 87 3.54 2.10 12.21
N GLU A 88 3.81 2.92 11.19
CA GLU A 88 3.08 2.92 9.92
C GLU A 88 3.17 1.56 9.23
N ILE A 89 4.39 1.06 8.99
CA ILE A 89 4.58 -0.21 8.28
C ILE A 89 4.03 -1.40 9.07
N ILE A 90 4.12 -1.39 10.41
CA ILE A 90 3.49 -2.43 11.25
C ILE A 90 1.98 -2.45 11.02
N ARG A 91 1.31 -1.29 10.99
CA ARG A 91 -0.14 -1.22 10.77
C ARG A 91 -0.52 -1.69 9.37
N GLU A 92 0.22 -1.26 8.36
CA GLU A 92 -0.03 -1.65 6.97
C GLU A 92 0.17 -3.14 6.75
N LEU A 93 1.30 -3.69 7.23
CA LEU A 93 1.58 -5.12 7.14
C LEU A 93 0.55 -5.94 7.91
N THR A 94 0.19 -5.53 9.14
CA THR A 94 -0.83 -6.24 9.93
C THR A 94 -2.17 -6.28 9.20
N ARG A 95 -2.59 -5.14 8.62
CA ARG A 95 -3.80 -5.07 7.80
C ARG A 95 -3.70 -5.95 6.56
N GLY A 96 -2.58 -5.89 5.84
CA GLY A 96 -2.32 -6.66 4.63
C GLY A 96 -2.39 -8.16 4.89
N VAL A 97 -1.73 -8.63 5.95
CA VAL A 97 -1.77 -10.03 6.40
C VAL A 97 -3.21 -10.45 6.67
N GLY A 98 -3.97 -9.68 7.45
CA GLY A 98 -5.36 -10.04 7.76
C GLY A 98 -6.28 -10.11 6.54
N ILE A 99 -6.09 -9.24 5.53
CA ILE A 99 -6.83 -9.33 4.26
C ILE A 99 -6.44 -10.61 3.50
N LEU A 100 -5.14 -10.91 3.45
CA LEU A 100 -4.64 -12.06 2.71
C LEU A 100 -5.11 -13.38 3.34
N GLU A 101 -5.04 -13.52 4.66
CA GLU A 101 -5.55 -14.68 5.40
C GLU A 101 -7.06 -14.89 5.14
N LYS A 102 -7.85 -13.81 5.18
CA LYS A 102 -9.28 -13.88 4.86
C LYS A 102 -9.52 -14.30 3.42
N SER A 103 -8.73 -13.79 2.48
CA SER A 103 -8.82 -14.16 1.06
C SER A 103 -8.44 -15.62 0.82
N GLU A 104 -7.44 -16.13 1.54
CA GLU A 104 -7.01 -17.52 1.47
C GLU A 104 -8.11 -18.46 1.96
N LEU A 105 -8.70 -18.18 3.13
CA LEU A 105 -9.81 -18.98 3.66
C LEU A 105 -11.00 -18.97 2.72
N LYS A 106 -11.34 -17.81 2.16
CA LYS A 106 -12.41 -17.69 1.16
C LYS A 106 -12.10 -18.52 -0.09
N ALA A 107 -10.88 -18.46 -0.61
CA ALA A 107 -10.46 -19.24 -1.77
C ALA A 107 -10.54 -20.76 -1.49
N ARG A 108 -10.14 -21.20 -0.28
CA ARG A 108 -10.28 -22.61 0.12
C ARG A 108 -11.75 -23.06 0.18
N GLN A 109 -12.63 -22.25 0.77
CA GLN A 109 -14.07 -22.52 0.81
C GLN A 109 -14.69 -22.55 -0.61
N GLU A 110 -14.31 -21.60 -1.47
CA GLU A 110 -14.75 -21.59 -2.87
C GLU A 110 -14.26 -22.83 -3.62
N ALA A 111 -13.02 -23.27 -3.39
CA ALA A 111 -12.48 -24.50 -3.99
C ALA A 111 -13.23 -25.76 -3.51
N GLU A 112 -13.60 -25.84 -2.24
CA GLU A 112 -14.45 -26.91 -1.70
C GLU A 112 -15.85 -26.89 -2.33
N GLN A 113 -16.43 -25.70 -2.53
CA GLN A 113 -17.72 -25.60 -3.18
C GLN A 113 -17.64 -25.99 -4.66
N LEU A 114 -16.54 -25.62 -5.33
CA LEU A 114 -16.27 -26.01 -6.71
C LEU A 114 -16.14 -27.53 -6.83
N SER A 115 -15.38 -28.17 -5.94
CA SER A 115 -15.20 -29.62 -5.94
C SER A 115 -16.54 -30.37 -5.75
N LYS A 116 -17.42 -29.87 -4.87
CA LYS A 116 -18.78 -30.40 -4.70
C LYS A 116 -19.60 -30.29 -5.98
N THR A 117 -19.60 -29.12 -6.63
CA THR A 117 -20.33 -28.95 -7.90
C THR A 117 -19.75 -29.80 -9.02
N LEU A 118 -18.43 -29.94 -9.08
CA LEU A 118 -17.75 -30.79 -10.05
C LEU A 118 -18.09 -32.27 -9.85
N ALA A 119 -18.16 -32.74 -8.60
CA ALA A 119 -18.60 -34.09 -8.28
C ALA A 119 -20.05 -34.33 -8.73
N GLY A 120 -20.97 -33.39 -8.44
CA GLY A 120 -22.36 -33.46 -8.89
C GLY A 120 -22.50 -33.51 -10.42
N LEU A 121 -21.76 -32.67 -11.15
CA LEU A 121 -21.74 -32.68 -12.61
C LEU A 121 -21.18 -34.00 -13.17
N LYS A 122 -20.13 -34.56 -12.56
CA LYS A 122 -19.58 -35.85 -12.96
C LYS A 122 -20.57 -37.00 -12.74
N ASP A 123 -21.28 -37.00 -11.61
CA ASP A 123 -22.31 -37.99 -11.32
C ASP A 123 -23.48 -37.90 -12.31
N ALA A 124 -23.97 -36.68 -12.58
CA ALA A 124 -25.00 -36.45 -13.59
C ALA A 124 -24.56 -36.92 -14.99
N LEU A 125 -23.31 -36.62 -15.39
CA LEU A 125 -22.73 -37.09 -16.64
C LEU A 125 -22.65 -38.62 -16.70
N ALA A 126 -22.20 -39.27 -15.63
CA ALA A 126 -22.13 -40.72 -15.57
C ALA A 126 -23.51 -41.38 -15.71
N LYS A 127 -24.55 -40.81 -15.06
CA LYS A 127 -25.93 -41.29 -15.17
C LYS A 127 -26.47 -41.20 -16.60
N VAL A 128 -26.20 -40.09 -17.30
CA VAL A 128 -26.62 -39.91 -18.69
C VAL A 128 -25.85 -40.86 -19.63
N GLN A 129 -24.54 -41.05 -19.40
CA GLN A 129 -23.72 -41.98 -20.19
C GLN A 129 -24.07 -43.46 -19.95
N ALA A 130 -24.62 -43.80 -18.78
CA ALA A 130 -25.04 -45.15 -18.46
C ALA A 130 -26.36 -45.56 -19.14
N ILE A 131 -27.08 -44.62 -19.77
CA ILE A 131 -28.30 -44.90 -20.53
C ILE A 131 -27.91 -45.74 -21.75
N ARG A 132 -28.48 -46.95 -21.81
CA ARG A 132 -28.27 -47.91 -22.89
C ARG A 132 -29.60 -48.28 -23.51
N ASP A 133 -30.00 -47.52 -24.52
CA ASP A 133 -31.27 -47.70 -25.23
C ASP A 133 -31.33 -49.04 -25.98
N GLU A 134 -30.17 -49.60 -26.33
CA GLU A 134 -30.04 -50.91 -26.97
C GLU A 134 -30.52 -52.08 -26.09
N THR A 135 -30.62 -51.89 -24.78
CA THR A 135 -31.06 -52.93 -23.83
C THR A 135 -32.57 -52.94 -23.59
N TRP A 136 -33.30 -52.00 -24.20
CA TRP A 136 -34.72 -51.84 -23.95
C TRP A 136 -35.54 -52.86 -24.74
N THR A 137 -36.54 -53.42 -24.09
CA THR A 137 -37.49 -54.37 -24.65
C THR A 137 -38.88 -53.73 -24.69
N LYS A 138 -39.79 -54.29 -25.50
CA LYS A 138 -41.15 -53.76 -25.62
C LYS A 138 -41.89 -53.67 -24.28
N ASP A 139 -41.58 -54.59 -23.35
CA ASP A 139 -42.25 -54.69 -22.05
C ASP A 139 -41.71 -53.67 -21.02
N ASN A 140 -40.47 -53.19 -21.16
CA ASN A 140 -39.86 -52.21 -20.25
C ASN A 140 -39.65 -50.81 -20.86
N TYR A 141 -39.91 -50.64 -22.16
CA TYR A 141 -39.64 -49.43 -22.93
C TYR A 141 -40.17 -48.16 -22.25
N GLN A 142 -41.45 -48.14 -21.87
CA GLN A 142 -42.07 -46.95 -21.29
C GLN A 142 -41.45 -46.55 -19.94
N VAL A 143 -41.05 -47.54 -19.15
CA VAL A 143 -40.43 -47.33 -17.83
C VAL A 143 -39.00 -46.81 -18.00
N GLU A 144 -38.20 -47.47 -18.83
CA GLU A 144 -36.81 -47.07 -19.07
C GLU A 144 -36.72 -45.71 -19.79
N LEU A 145 -37.62 -45.42 -20.74
CA LEU A 145 -37.74 -44.11 -21.38
C LEU A 145 -38.02 -43.00 -20.35
N THR A 146 -38.96 -43.23 -19.43
CA THR A 146 -39.28 -42.25 -18.38
C THR A 146 -38.07 -42.03 -17.46
N LYS A 147 -37.35 -43.10 -17.08
CA LYS A 147 -36.12 -43.00 -16.27
C LYS A 147 -35.01 -42.25 -16.99
N ALA A 148 -34.80 -42.54 -18.27
CA ALA A 148 -33.80 -41.87 -19.11
C ALA A 148 -34.10 -40.37 -19.23
N LEU A 149 -35.34 -40.00 -19.58
CA LEU A 149 -35.76 -38.59 -19.64
C LEU A 149 -35.59 -37.89 -18.28
N THR A 150 -35.96 -38.54 -17.18
CA THR A 150 -35.74 -38.01 -15.83
C THR A 150 -34.26 -37.76 -15.54
N SER A 151 -33.39 -38.70 -15.92
CA SER A 151 -31.94 -38.56 -15.71
C SER A 151 -31.32 -37.41 -16.53
N ILE A 152 -31.81 -37.21 -17.77
CA ILE A 152 -31.39 -36.10 -18.63
C ILE A 152 -31.84 -34.77 -18.04
N GLU A 153 -33.08 -34.68 -17.56
CA GLU A 153 -33.60 -33.44 -16.97
C GLU A 153 -32.87 -33.09 -15.67
N ASN A 154 -32.61 -34.08 -14.82
CA ASN A 154 -31.78 -33.87 -13.63
C ASN A 154 -30.37 -33.36 -14.00
N ALA A 155 -29.75 -33.89 -15.05
CA ALA A 155 -28.45 -33.42 -15.52
C ALA A 155 -28.49 -31.97 -16.03
N ARG A 156 -29.56 -31.58 -16.72
CA ARG A 156 -29.78 -30.18 -17.16
C ARG A 156 -29.93 -29.25 -15.97
N MET A 157 -30.73 -29.64 -14.97
CA MET A 157 -30.90 -28.85 -13.74
C MET A 157 -29.57 -28.64 -13.01
N GLU A 158 -28.77 -29.70 -12.83
CA GLU A 158 -27.45 -29.61 -12.21
C GLU A 158 -26.51 -28.67 -12.98
N LEU A 159 -26.44 -28.80 -14.31
CA LEU A 159 -25.63 -27.92 -15.16
C LEU A 159 -26.08 -26.46 -15.11
N ASN A 160 -27.38 -26.21 -15.15
CA ASN A 160 -27.92 -24.85 -15.07
C ASN A 160 -27.63 -24.22 -13.70
N SER A 161 -27.80 -24.99 -12.62
CA SER A 161 -27.45 -24.53 -11.28
C SER A 161 -25.95 -24.23 -11.13
N ALA A 162 -25.09 -25.03 -11.76
CA ALA A 162 -23.65 -24.83 -11.78
C ALA A 162 -23.26 -23.60 -12.60
N LYS A 163 -23.86 -23.36 -13.77
CA LYS A 163 -23.63 -22.17 -14.59
C LYS A 163 -23.99 -20.87 -13.86
N LEU A 164 -25.09 -20.89 -13.10
CA LEU A 164 -25.49 -19.74 -12.28
C LEU A 164 -24.48 -19.45 -11.17
N LYS A 165 -23.95 -20.49 -10.52
CA LYS A 165 -22.96 -20.38 -9.45
C LYS A 165 -21.55 -20.03 -9.96
N TRP A 166 -21.19 -20.52 -11.15
CA TRP A 166 -19.83 -20.45 -11.70
C TRP A 166 -19.83 -19.81 -13.10
N PRO A 167 -19.69 -18.47 -13.19
CA PRO A 167 -19.68 -17.75 -14.47
C PRO A 167 -18.60 -18.21 -15.45
N ILE A 168 -17.53 -18.86 -14.96
CA ILE A 168 -16.49 -19.47 -15.81
C ILE A 168 -17.04 -20.50 -16.81
N LEU A 169 -18.18 -21.13 -16.49
CA LEU A 169 -18.87 -22.10 -17.35
C LEU A 169 -19.69 -21.44 -18.46
N THR A 170 -19.99 -20.14 -18.36
CA THR A 170 -20.77 -19.38 -19.36
C THR A 170 -19.88 -18.49 -20.23
N THR A 171 -18.79 -17.95 -19.68
CA THR A 171 -17.84 -17.09 -20.42
C THR A 171 -16.91 -17.84 -21.36
N SER A 172 -16.78 -19.17 -21.20
CA SER A 172 -15.90 -20.01 -22.05
C SER A 172 -16.63 -20.64 -23.24
N SER A 173 -17.82 -20.16 -23.62
CA SER A 173 -18.55 -20.65 -24.79
C SER A 173 -18.38 -19.68 -25.98
N PRO A 174 -17.27 -19.74 -26.76
CA PRO A 174 -17.33 -19.22 -28.11
C PRO A 174 -18.15 -20.22 -28.91
N ASN A 175 -19.34 -19.79 -29.36
CA ASN A 175 -20.20 -20.49 -30.32
C ASN A 175 -21.15 -21.55 -29.73
N VAL A 176 -22.35 -21.12 -29.31
CA VAL A 176 -23.64 -21.63 -29.83
C VAL A 176 -24.67 -20.48 -29.71
N GLU A 177 -24.94 -19.85 -30.85
CA GLU A 177 -26.23 -19.30 -31.32
C GLU A 177 -27.01 -18.29 -30.45
N ALA A 178 -27.02 -17.06 -30.97
CA ALA A 178 -28.18 -16.21 -31.31
C ALA A 178 -29.35 -16.03 -30.32
N ASN A 179 -29.65 -14.74 -30.11
CA ASN A 179 -30.82 -14.17 -29.45
C ASN A 179 -30.91 -14.28 -27.92
N SER A 180 -30.22 -13.35 -27.24
CA SER A 180 -30.87 -12.54 -26.20
C SER A 180 -30.15 -11.20 -26.09
N ASP A 181 -30.70 -10.19 -26.76
CA ASP A 181 -30.50 -8.79 -26.34
C ASP A 181 -31.04 -8.65 -24.92
N VAL A 182 -30.16 -8.59 -23.91
CA VAL A 182 -30.22 -7.62 -22.82
C VAL A 182 -28.79 -7.45 -22.29
N SER A 183 -28.14 -6.38 -22.76
CA SER A 183 -26.95 -5.85 -22.10
C SER A 183 -27.34 -5.22 -20.78
N THR A 184 -27.13 -5.92 -19.66
CA THR A 184 -26.99 -5.27 -18.36
C THR A 184 -25.55 -5.44 -17.91
N SER A 185 -24.70 -4.48 -18.32
CA SER A 185 -23.33 -4.34 -17.84
C SER A 185 -23.34 -4.09 -16.34
N SER A 186 -23.20 -5.15 -15.54
CA SER A 186 -22.66 -5.02 -14.19
C SER A 186 -21.13 -4.99 -14.30
N ILE A 187 -20.58 -3.78 -14.22
CA ILE A 187 -19.14 -3.55 -14.21
C ILE A 187 -18.59 -4.12 -12.91
N HIS A 188 -18.07 -5.35 -12.97
CA HIS A 188 -17.24 -5.91 -11.92
C HIS A 188 -15.88 -5.18 -11.92
N PRO A 189 -15.36 -4.75 -10.75
CA PRO A 189 -14.11 -3.98 -10.67
C PRO A 189 -12.85 -4.76 -11.11
N ASN A 190 -12.96 -6.07 -11.33
CA ASN A 190 -11.84 -6.93 -11.79
C ASN A 190 -11.77 -7.13 -13.32
N THR A 191 -12.73 -6.62 -14.09
CA THR A 191 -12.66 -6.74 -15.57
C THR A 191 -11.62 -5.80 -16.18
N ILE A 192 -11.27 -4.69 -15.50
CA ILE A 192 -10.30 -3.69 -15.99
C ILE A 192 -8.88 -4.27 -16.12
N ALA A 193 -8.55 -5.31 -15.34
CA ALA A 193 -7.22 -5.92 -15.34
C ALA A 193 -6.92 -6.78 -16.59
N ASN A 194 -7.94 -7.16 -17.37
CA ASN A 194 -7.78 -8.02 -18.55
C ASN A 194 -8.20 -7.37 -19.88
N ILE A 195 -8.60 -6.10 -19.87
CA ILE A 195 -8.93 -5.38 -21.10
C ILE A 195 -7.62 -5.04 -21.81
N LYS A 196 -7.44 -5.56 -23.02
CA LYS A 196 -6.26 -5.28 -23.85
C LYS A 196 -6.14 -3.77 -24.04
N PHE A 197 -4.94 -3.20 -23.91
CA PHE A 197 -4.67 -1.76 -24.10
C PHE A 197 -5.31 -1.19 -25.38
N ARG A 198 -5.41 -2.00 -26.43
CA ARG A 198 -6.04 -1.66 -27.72
C ARG A 198 -7.56 -1.45 -27.64
N GLU A 199 -8.26 -2.14 -26.76
CA GLU A 199 -9.70 -1.93 -26.50
C GLU A 199 -9.94 -0.68 -25.64
N LEU A 200 -9.08 -0.43 -24.65
CA LEU A 200 -9.09 0.82 -23.87
C LEU A 200 -8.85 2.05 -24.76
N CYS A 201 -7.92 1.97 -25.72
CA CYS A 201 -7.71 3.05 -26.69
C CYS A 201 -8.92 3.28 -27.61
N LYS A 202 -9.61 2.22 -28.06
CA LYS A 202 -10.83 2.35 -28.87
C LYS A 202 -11.98 2.97 -28.09
N LEU A 203 -12.11 2.62 -26.81
CA LEU A 203 -13.15 3.17 -25.94
C LEU A 203 -12.90 4.66 -25.62
N GLY A 204 -11.63 5.04 -25.40
CA GLY A 204 -11.24 6.45 -25.26
C GLY A 204 -11.44 7.27 -26.55
N LEU A 205 -11.21 6.66 -27.71
CA LEU A 205 -11.45 7.29 -29.01
C LEU A 205 -12.96 7.50 -29.27
N ALA A 206 -13.79 6.50 -28.94
CA ALA A 206 -15.24 6.60 -29.10
C ALA A 206 -15.86 7.70 -28.21
N PHE A 207 -15.34 7.89 -27.00
CA PHE A 207 -15.83 8.92 -26.08
C PHE A 207 -15.36 10.34 -26.45
N SER A 208 -14.19 10.47 -27.08
CA SER A 208 -13.63 11.77 -27.49
C SER A 208 -14.09 12.22 -28.89
N TRP A 209 -14.65 11.32 -29.70
CA TRP A 209 -15.20 11.63 -31.03
C TRP A 209 -16.20 12.80 -31.05
N PRO A 210 -17.23 12.87 -30.19
CA PRO A 210 -18.19 13.99 -30.22
C PRO A 210 -17.53 15.34 -29.86
N ILE A 211 -16.54 15.35 -28.97
CA ILE A 211 -15.80 16.57 -28.59
C ILE A 211 -14.89 17.03 -29.73
N ALA A 212 -14.18 16.09 -30.38
CA ALA A 212 -13.34 16.38 -31.54
C ALA A 212 -14.16 16.96 -32.71
N ALA A 213 -15.37 16.44 -32.95
CA ALA A 213 -16.26 16.95 -33.97
C ALA A 213 -16.69 18.41 -33.69
N VAL A 214 -17.03 18.74 -32.44
CA VAL A 214 -17.39 20.12 -32.06
C VAL A 214 -16.22 21.08 -32.23
N ILE A 215 -15.01 20.69 -31.80
CA ILE A 215 -13.79 21.51 -31.95
C ILE A 215 -13.51 21.77 -33.44
N LEU A 216 -13.67 20.77 -34.30
CA LEU A 216 -13.46 20.90 -35.74
C LEU A 216 -14.48 21.86 -36.39
N ILE A 217 -15.75 21.80 -35.99
CA ILE A 217 -16.78 22.74 -36.45
C ILE A 217 -16.45 24.18 -36.04
N VAL A 218 -16.04 24.39 -34.78
CA VAL A 218 -15.66 25.71 -34.27
C VAL A 218 -14.44 26.25 -35.02
N ALA A 219 -13.43 25.41 -35.27
CA ALA A 219 -12.24 25.80 -36.03
C ALA A 219 -12.57 26.21 -37.47
N ILE A 220 -13.48 25.48 -38.13
CA ILE A 220 -13.95 25.83 -39.48
C ILE A 220 -14.71 27.16 -39.46
N ALA A 221 -15.61 27.37 -38.50
CA ALA A 221 -16.34 28.63 -38.37
C ALA A 221 -15.39 29.81 -38.14
N PHE A 222 -14.38 29.65 -37.28
CA PHE A 222 -13.35 30.66 -37.05
C PHE A 222 -12.53 30.95 -38.32
N MET A 223 -12.18 29.92 -39.09
CA MET A 223 -11.42 30.05 -40.32
C MET A 223 -12.22 30.81 -41.40
N ILE A 224 -13.52 30.53 -41.51
CA ILE A 224 -14.43 31.26 -42.40
C ILE A 224 -14.54 32.73 -41.97
N ILE A 225 -14.76 33.02 -40.69
CA ILE A 225 -14.83 34.38 -40.16
C ILE A 225 -13.53 35.15 -40.43
N TYR A 226 -12.38 34.50 -40.23
CA TYR A 226 -11.07 35.09 -40.49
C TYR A 226 -10.86 35.43 -41.98
N ILE A 227 -11.32 34.57 -42.90
CA ILE A 227 -11.28 34.85 -44.34
C ILE A 227 -12.23 36.00 -44.72
N TYR A 228 -13.41 36.08 -44.11
CA TYR A 228 -14.38 37.15 -44.39
C TYR A 228 -13.98 38.52 -43.83
N HIS A 229 -13.12 38.56 -42.80
CA HIS A 229 -12.66 39.79 -42.17
C HIS A 229 -11.31 40.30 -42.74
N LYS A 230 -10.74 39.62 -43.75
CA LYS A 230 -9.53 40.04 -44.47
C LYS A 230 -9.88 40.46 -45.88
#